data_AF-A0A7V6ZJ25-F1
#
_entry.id   AF-A0A7V6ZJ25-F1
#
_cell.length_a   1.000
_cell.length_b   1.000
_cell.length_c   1.000
_cell.angle_alpha   90.00
_cell.angle_beta   90.00
_cell.angle_gamma   90.00
#
_symmetry.space_group_name_H-M   'P 1'
#
loop_
_entity.id
_entity.type
_entity.pdbx_description
1 polymer ?
#
loop_
_entity_poly.entity_id
_entity_poly.type
_entity_poly.pdbx_seq_one_letter_code
_entity_poly.pdbx_strand_id
1 'polypeptide(L)'
;MSSYSRIALVGDIGGNHARFAISDVDELTVTHYASFRRDLFASLEDAIRAYLKSVPQRPAMAGIAVASPLAGDRFAMTDGGWAFTHDGVLAATGAEKLCLLNSFEALALSLPHLTGHDLEKVCGGDPAEGAAKVAIGSGNALG
;
A
#
# COMPACT_ATOMS: atom_id res chain seq x y z
N MET A 1 1.73 -16.88 22.76
CA MET A 1 1.73 -15.67 21.92
C MET A 1 1.52 -16.13 20.50
N SER A 2 0.41 -15.75 19.86
CA SER A 2 0.10 -16.21 18.50
C SER A 2 1.22 -15.73 17.57
N SER A 3 1.94 -16.68 16.97
CA SER A 3 2.95 -16.39 15.94
C SER A 3 2.19 -15.94 14.71
N TYR A 4 1.87 -14.66 14.62
CA TYR A 4 1.45 -14.09 13.35
C TYR A 4 2.61 -14.28 12.37
N SER A 5 2.29 -14.83 11.19
CA SER A 5 3.23 -14.88 10.09
C SER A 5 3.77 -13.47 9.85
N ARG A 6 5.10 -13.32 9.76
CA ARG A 6 5.75 -12.04 9.42
C ARG A 6 5.49 -11.59 7.98
N ILE A 7 4.83 -12.44 7.21
CA ILE A 7 4.52 -12.20 5.81
C ILE A 7 3.19 -11.44 5.70
N ALA A 8 3.19 -10.36 4.93
CA ALA A 8 2.03 -9.56 4.60
C ALA A 8 1.86 -9.38 3.09
N LEU A 9 0.62 -9.30 2.62
CA LEU A 9 0.32 -8.71 1.31
C LEU A 9 0.45 -7.19 1.44
N VAL A 10 1.21 -6.55 0.55
CA VAL A 10 1.22 -5.09 0.45
C VAL A 10 0.69 -4.64 -0.91
N GLY A 11 -0.04 -3.53 -0.93
CA GLY A 11 -0.61 -2.96 -2.15
C GLY A 11 -0.48 -1.43 -2.20
N ASP A 12 -0.28 -0.91 -3.41
CA ASP A 12 -0.29 0.52 -3.73
C ASP A 12 -1.22 0.76 -4.91
N ILE A 13 -2.35 1.40 -4.67
CA ILE A 13 -3.44 1.58 -5.62
C ILE A 13 -3.49 3.04 -6.08
N GLY A 14 -3.00 3.28 -7.29
CA GLY A 14 -3.02 4.59 -7.95
C GLY A 14 -4.18 4.76 -8.93
N GLY A 15 -4.14 5.85 -9.71
CA GLY A 15 -5.15 6.15 -10.74
C GLY A 15 -5.18 5.13 -11.90
N ASN A 16 -4.01 4.70 -12.38
CA ASN A 16 -3.93 3.82 -13.56
C ASN A 16 -3.45 2.41 -13.23
N HIS A 17 -2.72 2.25 -12.14
CA HIS A 17 -2.06 1.00 -11.79
C HIS A 17 -2.39 0.59 -10.36
N ALA A 18 -2.51 -0.72 -10.18
CA ALA A 18 -2.53 -1.38 -8.88
C ALA A 18 -1.26 -2.22 -8.77
N ARG A 19 -0.42 -1.91 -7.78
CA ARG A 19 0.82 -2.64 -7.51
C ARG A 19 0.62 -3.50 -6.28
N PHE A 20 1.14 -4.72 -6.33
CA PHE A 20 1.07 -5.67 -5.23
C PHE A 20 2.41 -6.35 -5.03
N ALA A 21 2.68 -6.72 -3.79
CA ALA A 21 3.84 -7.52 -3.44
C ALA A 21 3.62 -8.32 -2.16
N ILE A 22 4.52 -9.25 -1.87
CA ILE A 22 4.61 -9.95 -0.59
C ILE A 22 5.77 -9.36 0.21
N SER A 23 5.47 -8.87 1.41
CA SER A 23 6.45 -8.24 2.29
C SER A 23 6.74 -9.09 3.52
N ASP A 24 7.99 -9.12 3.97
CA ASP A 24 8.31 -9.48 5.35
C ASP A 24 8.29 -8.19 6.20
N VAL A 25 7.42 -8.13 7.21
CA VAL A 25 7.18 -6.90 7.98
C VAL A 25 8.29 -6.57 8.98
N ASP A 26 9.14 -7.54 9.35
CA ASP A 26 10.28 -7.30 10.23
C ASP A 26 11.50 -6.86 9.43
N GLU A 27 11.74 -7.50 8.29
CA GLU A 27 12.89 -7.20 7.42
C GLU A 27 12.63 -6.05 6.43
N LEU A 28 11.36 -5.66 6.26
CA LEU A 28 10.89 -4.67 5.28
C LEU A 28 11.31 -5.02 3.84
N THR A 29 11.45 -6.31 3.54
CA THR A 29 11.82 -6.80 2.21
C THR A 29 10.58 -7.09 1.39
N VAL A 30 10.66 -6.84 0.09
CA VAL A 30 9.54 -7.01 -0.85
C VAL A 30 9.89 -8.05 -1.91
N THR A 31 9.00 -9.02 -2.11
CA THR A 31 9.12 -10.08 -3.11
C THR A 31 7.85 -10.21 -3.94
N HIS A 32 7.92 -10.94 -5.06
CA HIS A 32 6.76 -11.23 -5.91
C HIS A 32 6.02 -9.96 -6.36
N TYR A 33 6.76 -8.89 -6.65
CA TYR A 33 6.17 -7.65 -7.12
C TYR A 33 5.42 -7.85 -8.45
N ALA A 34 4.22 -7.29 -8.53
CA ALA A 34 3.44 -7.22 -9.76
C ALA A 34 2.79 -5.84 -9.89
N SER A 35 2.72 -5.34 -11.12
CA SER A 35 2.04 -4.10 -11.47
C SER A 35 0.97 -4.39 -12.50
N PHE A 36 -0.28 -4.15 -12.13
CA PHE A 36 -1.45 -4.36 -12.97
C PHE A 36 -2.01 -3.03 -13.45
N ARG A 37 -2.42 -2.97 -14.72
CA ARG A 37 -3.28 -1.87 -15.16
C ARG A 37 -4.67 -2.07 -14.57
N ARG A 38 -5.25 -1.01 -13.99
CA ARG A 38 -6.58 -1.07 -13.36
C ARG A 38 -7.68 -1.43 -14.36
N ASP A 39 -7.57 -0.95 -15.60
CA ASP A 39 -8.57 -1.17 -16.64
C ASP A 39 -8.70 -2.63 -17.11
N LEU A 40 -7.80 -3.52 -16.68
CA LEU A 40 -7.89 -4.96 -16.90
C LEU A 40 -8.78 -5.68 -15.86
N PHE A 41 -9.22 -4.98 -14.81
CA PHE A 41 -10.01 -5.57 -13.73
C PHE A 41 -11.26 -4.72 -13.42
N ALA A 42 -12.38 -5.39 -13.18
CA ALA A 42 -13.64 -4.72 -12.87
C ALA A 42 -13.66 -4.08 -11.47
N SER A 43 -12.83 -4.58 -10.55
CA SER A 43 -12.76 -4.14 -9.15
C SER A 43 -11.37 -4.30 -8.56
N LEU A 44 -11.12 -3.63 -7.43
CA LEU A 44 -9.90 -3.82 -6.63
C LEU A 44 -9.82 -5.27 -6.13
N GLU A 45 -10.94 -5.82 -5.69
CA GLU A 45 -11.06 -7.18 -5.19
C GLU A 45 -10.69 -8.22 -6.26
N ASP A 46 -11.03 -7.98 -7.53
CA ASP A 46 -10.63 -8.85 -8.64
C ASP A 46 -9.12 -8.79 -8.89
N ALA A 47 -8.53 -7.60 -8.85
CA ALA A 47 -7.08 -7.43 -8.99
C ALA A 47 -6.31 -8.13 -7.86
N ILE A 48 -6.78 -8.00 -6.60
CA ILE A 48 -6.21 -8.69 -5.44
C ILE A 48 -6.30 -10.22 -5.62
N ARG A 49 -7.47 -10.74 -5.98
CA ARG A 49 -7.66 -12.19 -6.21
C ARG A 49 -6.77 -12.70 -7.33
N ALA A 50 -6.61 -11.94 -8.41
CA ALA A 50 -5.73 -12.30 -9.51
C ALA A 50 -4.25 -12.33 -9.08
N TYR A 51 -3.80 -11.32 -8.32
CA TYR A 51 -2.45 -11.27 -7.78
C TYR A 51 -2.18 -12.48 -6.87
N LEU A 52 -3.06 -12.75 -5.91
CA LEU A 52 -2.91 -13.87 -5.00
C LEU A 52 -2.86 -15.21 -5.76
N LYS A 53 -3.67 -15.39 -6.81
CA LYS A 53 -3.57 -16.58 -7.66
C LYS A 53 -2.21 -16.76 -8.34
N SER A 54 -1.46 -15.69 -8.58
CA SER A 54 -0.12 -15.77 -9.21
C SER A 54 1.04 -16.06 -8.23
N VAL A 55 0.81 -16.02 -6.91
CA VAL A 55 1.84 -16.24 -5.90
C VAL A 55 1.51 -17.43 -5.00
N PRO A 56 2.52 -18.15 -4.49
CA PRO A 56 2.29 -19.32 -3.64
C PRO A 56 1.85 -18.94 -2.21
N GLN A 57 2.13 -17.72 -1.74
CA GLN A 57 1.81 -17.31 -0.37
C GLN A 57 0.35 -16.84 -0.20
N ARG A 58 -0.22 -17.10 0.97
CA ARG A 58 -1.49 -16.53 1.44
C ARG A 58 -1.27 -15.86 2.81
N PRO A 59 -0.83 -14.59 2.82
CA PRO A 59 -0.53 -13.88 4.06
C PRO A 59 -1.79 -13.67 4.92
N ALA A 60 -1.65 -13.82 6.24
CA ALA A 60 -2.74 -13.53 7.19
C ALA A 60 -2.90 -12.02 7.46
N MET A 61 -1.99 -11.19 6.95
CA MET A 61 -2.01 -9.73 7.09
C MET A 61 -1.95 -9.07 5.71
N ALA A 62 -2.64 -7.95 5.57
CA ALA A 62 -2.60 -7.12 4.38
C ALA A 62 -2.51 -5.62 4.74
N GLY A 63 -1.68 -4.87 4.01
CA GLY A 63 -1.61 -3.42 4.06
C GLY A 63 -1.76 -2.82 2.66
N ILE A 64 -2.81 -2.05 2.41
CA ILE A 64 -3.08 -1.51 1.07
C ILE A 64 -3.25 0.01 1.16
N ALA A 65 -2.34 0.71 0.49
CA ALA A 65 -2.36 2.15 0.31
C ALA A 65 -3.20 2.51 -0.91
N VAL A 66 -4.06 3.52 -0.79
CA VAL A 66 -4.93 3.98 -1.88
C VAL A 66 -4.77 5.48 -2.10
N ALA A 67 -4.62 5.89 -3.36
CA ALA A 67 -4.58 7.28 -3.79
C ALA A 67 -5.98 7.94 -3.79
N SER A 68 -6.73 7.78 -2.71
CA SER A 68 -8.05 8.39 -2.48
C SER A 68 -8.27 8.63 -0.99
N PRO A 69 -9.10 9.61 -0.60
CA PRO A 69 -9.56 9.73 0.78
C PRO A 69 -10.29 8.46 1.23
N LEU A 70 -9.90 7.93 2.39
CA LEU A 70 -10.58 6.80 3.02
C LEU A 70 -11.39 7.32 4.20
N ALA A 71 -12.67 7.60 3.97
CA ALA A 71 -13.60 8.07 5.00
C ALA A 71 -14.92 7.28 4.93
N GLY A 72 -15.43 6.84 6.08
CA GLY A 72 -16.63 6.00 6.18
C GLY A 72 -16.38 4.55 5.78
N ASP A 73 -17.46 3.83 5.41
CA ASP A 73 -17.42 2.37 5.18
C ASP A 73 -17.34 1.99 3.70
N ARG A 74 -17.55 2.96 2.80
CA ARG A 74 -17.50 2.79 1.35
C ARG A 74 -16.49 3.76 0.76
N PHE A 75 -15.48 3.21 0.12
CA PHE A 75 -14.40 3.95 -0.52
C PHE A 75 -14.60 3.97 -2.02
N ALA A 76 -14.15 5.04 -2.66
CA ALA A 76 -14.14 5.15 -4.11
C ALA A 76 -12.86 5.83 -4.56
N MET A 77 -12.34 5.41 -5.70
CA MET A 77 -11.27 6.13 -6.39
C MET A 77 -11.83 7.47 -6.89
N THR A 78 -11.03 8.53 -6.80
CA THR A 78 -11.43 9.89 -7.21
C THR A 78 -11.71 10.00 -8.71
N ASP A 79 -11.12 9.13 -9.51
CA ASP A 79 -11.41 8.98 -10.95
C ASP A 79 -12.70 8.20 -11.27
N GLY A 80 -13.40 7.70 -10.24
CA GLY A 80 -14.65 6.95 -10.37
C GLY A 80 -14.49 5.50 -10.85
N GLY A 81 -13.26 5.00 -11.03
CA GLY A 81 -13.05 3.69 -11.66
C GLY A 81 -13.37 2.48 -10.78
N TRP A 82 -13.08 2.53 -9.48
CA TRP A 82 -13.41 1.47 -8.52
C TRP A 82 -14.06 2.03 -7.26
N ALA A 83 -14.98 1.25 -6.69
CA ALA A 83 -15.53 1.46 -5.36
C ALA A 83 -15.51 0.14 -4.58
N PHE A 84 -15.20 0.20 -3.29
CA PHE A 84 -14.95 -0.98 -2.45
C PHE A 84 -15.24 -0.66 -0.98
N THR A 85 -15.28 -1.69 -0.14
CA THR A 85 -15.43 -1.55 1.32
C THR A 85 -14.26 -2.22 2.01
N HIS A 86 -14.04 -1.91 3.29
CA HIS A 86 -13.04 -2.60 4.10
C HIS A 86 -13.29 -4.12 4.09
N ASP A 87 -14.52 -4.55 4.39
CA ASP A 87 -14.91 -5.96 4.41
C ASP A 87 -14.74 -6.66 3.05
N GLY A 88 -15.06 -5.96 1.95
CA GLY A 88 -14.91 -6.50 0.60
C GLY A 88 -13.45 -6.78 0.26
N VAL A 89 -12.57 -5.84 0.61
CA VAL A 89 -11.12 -6.01 0.44
C VAL A 89 -10.59 -7.08 1.37
N LEU A 90 -11.00 -7.11 2.65
CA LEU A 90 -10.58 -8.12 3.62
C LEU A 90 -10.92 -9.52 3.10
N ALA A 91 -12.17 -9.73 2.65
CA ALA A 91 -12.61 -10.98 2.06
C ALA A 91 -11.82 -11.34 0.78
N ALA A 92 -11.50 -10.36 -0.07
CA ALA A 92 -10.73 -10.59 -1.29
C ALA A 92 -9.27 -11.00 -1.02
N THR A 93 -8.66 -10.47 0.05
CA THR A 93 -7.31 -10.86 0.47
C THR A 93 -7.28 -12.24 1.13
N GLY A 94 -8.36 -12.65 1.80
CA GLY A 94 -8.39 -13.83 2.67
C GLY A 94 -7.53 -13.66 3.93
N ALA A 95 -7.12 -12.44 4.26
CA ALA A 95 -6.34 -12.12 5.45
C ALA A 95 -7.23 -12.07 6.71
N GLU A 96 -6.62 -12.20 7.87
CA GLU A 96 -7.26 -11.98 9.16
C GLU A 96 -7.23 -10.50 9.56
N LYS A 97 -6.23 -9.76 9.09
CA LYS A 97 -6.03 -8.34 9.39
C LYS A 97 -5.79 -7.56 8.11
N LEU A 98 -6.52 -6.45 7.97
CA LEU A 98 -6.37 -5.52 6.86
C LEU A 98 -6.19 -4.10 7.39
N CYS A 99 -5.09 -3.47 6.98
CA CYS A 99 -4.86 -2.03 7.10
C CYS A 99 -5.11 -1.38 5.74
N LEU A 100 -6.11 -0.51 5.65
CA LEU A 100 -6.32 0.39 4.52
C LEU A 100 -5.92 1.79 4.95
N LEU A 101 -5.11 2.46 4.14
CA LEU A 101 -4.62 3.79 4.43
C LEU A 101 -4.49 4.62 3.16
N ASN A 102 -4.46 5.94 3.32
CA ASN A 102 -4.18 6.82 2.20
C ASN A 102 -2.72 6.66 1.74
N SER A 103 -2.43 6.86 0.45
CA SER A 103 -1.07 6.75 -0.09
C SER A 103 -0.07 7.72 0.53
N PHE A 104 -0.48 8.94 0.89
CA PHE A 104 0.40 9.89 1.58
C PHE A 104 0.61 9.56 3.05
N GLU A 105 -0.40 8.97 3.69
CA GLU A 105 -0.24 8.40 5.04
C GLU A 105 0.77 7.26 5.02
N ALA A 106 0.68 6.35 4.03
CA ALA A 106 1.65 5.28 3.84
C ALA A 106 3.07 5.82 3.59
N LEU A 107 3.19 6.87 2.77
CA LEU A 107 4.47 7.52 2.50
C LEU A 107 5.05 8.20 3.75
N ALA A 108 4.22 8.88 4.55
CA ALA A 108 4.65 9.48 5.80
C ALA A 108 5.15 8.43 6.80
N LEU A 109 4.46 7.28 6.89
CA LEU A 109 4.85 6.16 7.73
C LEU A 109 6.14 5.46 7.25
N SER A 110 6.51 5.57 5.97
CA SER A 110 7.75 4.98 5.47
C SER A 110 8.99 5.86 5.72
N LEU A 111 8.84 7.16 5.97
CA LEU A 111 9.96 8.10 6.13
C LEU A 111 11.00 7.72 7.21
N PRO A 112 10.64 7.10 8.35
CA PRO A 112 11.62 6.60 9.32
C PRO A 112 12.47 5.44 8.82
N HIS A 113 12.00 4.70 7.81
CA HIS A 113 12.63 3.48 7.31
C HIS A 113 13.51 3.70 6.08
N LEU A 114 13.44 4.88 5.45
CA LEU A 114 14.30 5.24 4.33
C LEU A 114 15.75 5.40 4.77
N THR A 115 16.66 4.81 4.00
CA THR A 115 18.10 4.85 4.22
C THR A 115 18.77 5.88 3.31
N GLY A 116 20.07 6.13 3.50
CA GLY A 116 20.83 7.00 2.61
C GLY A 116 20.86 6.54 1.15
N HIS A 117 20.55 5.27 0.85
CA HIS A 117 20.43 4.78 -0.53
C HIS A 117 19.11 5.14 -1.19
N ASP A 118 18.08 5.45 -0.39
CA ASP A 118 16.74 5.81 -0.86
C ASP A 118 16.56 7.33 -1.00
N LEU A 119 17.54 8.11 -0.54
CA LEU A 119 17.44 9.56 -0.37
C LEU A 119 18.49 10.30 -1.19
N GLU A 120 18.04 11.33 -1.89
CA GLU A 120 18.91 12.32 -2.52
C GLU A 120 18.75 13.67 -1.80
N LYS A 121 19.86 14.21 -1.28
CA LYS A 121 19.84 15.48 -0.56
C LYS A 121 19.79 16.64 -1.56
N VAL A 122 18.64 17.33 -1.62
CA VAL A 122 18.44 18.49 -2.50
C VAL A 122 19.10 19.76 -1.95
N CYS A 123 18.97 20.01 -0.64
CA CYS A 123 19.51 21.21 0.01
C CYS A 123 19.91 20.93 1.47
N GLY A 124 20.54 21.94 2.10
CA GLY A 124 21.40 21.81 3.29
C GLY A 124 20.78 21.31 4.59
N GLY A 125 21.58 21.41 5.67
CA GLY A 125 21.25 20.94 7.02
C GLY A 125 21.35 19.43 7.17
N ASP A 126 21.65 18.97 8.37
CA ASP A 126 21.54 17.55 8.70
C ASP A 126 20.24 17.32 9.46
N PRO A 127 19.52 16.22 9.19
CA PRO A 127 18.27 15.94 9.89
C PRO A 127 18.55 15.80 11.38
N ALA A 128 17.81 16.54 12.20
CA ALA A 128 17.84 16.35 13.64
C ALA A 128 17.19 15.00 14.00
N GLU A 129 17.88 14.21 14.83
CA GLU A 129 17.39 12.92 15.29
C GLU A 129 16.04 13.08 16.01
N GLY A 130 15.07 12.23 15.66
CA GLY A 130 13.72 12.25 16.25
C GLY A 130 12.84 13.44 15.87
N ALA A 131 13.30 14.36 15.01
CA ALA A 131 12.48 15.48 14.56
C ALA A 131 11.34 15.03 13.64
N ALA A 132 10.27 15.83 13.59
CA ALA A 132 9.14 15.61 12.69
C ALA A 132 9.61 15.59 11.23
N LYS A 133 9.10 14.62 10.46
CA LYS A 133 9.33 14.49 9.03
C LYS A 133 8.03 14.79 8.29
N VAL A 134 8.14 15.39 7.10
CA VAL A 134 6.99 15.73 6.25
C VAL A 134 7.24 15.14 4.87
N ALA A 135 6.25 14.42 4.34
CA ALA A 135 6.21 14.02 2.94
C ALA A 135 5.40 15.06 2.17
N ILE A 136 5.93 15.51 1.03
CA ILE A 136 5.22 16.38 0.07
C ILE A 136 5.48 15.81 -1.30
N GLY A 137 4.43 15.65 -2.10
CA GLY A 137 4.53 15.06 -3.43
C GLY A 137 3.70 15.83 -4.44
N SER A 138 4.34 16.24 -5.54
CA SER A 138 3.66 16.79 -6.71
C SER A 138 3.43 15.68 -7.73
N GLY A 139 2.17 15.32 -7.96
CA GLY A 139 1.74 14.40 -9.00
C GLY A 139 0.52 14.95 -9.74
N ASN A 140 -0.44 14.09 -10.11
CA ASN A 140 -1.73 14.54 -10.65
C ASN A 140 -2.52 15.43 -9.67
N ALA A 141 -2.20 15.33 -8.38
CA ALA A 141 -2.62 16.22 -7.32
C ALA A 141 -1.41 16.53 -6.41
N LEU A 142 -1.56 17.51 -5.52
CA LEU A 142 -0.62 17.77 -4.43
C LEU A 142 -1.09 16.99 -3.20
N GLY A 143 -0.17 16.27 -2.56
CA GLY A 143 -0.39 15.67 -1.24
C GLY A 143 0.77 15.94 -0.30
#